data_AF-A0A1M6TKK2-F1
#
_entry.id   AF-A0A1M6TKK2-F1
#
_cell.length_a   1.000
_cell.length_b   1.000
_cell.length_c   1.000
_cell.angle_alpha   90.00
_cell.angle_beta   90.00
_cell.angle_gamma   90.00
#
_symmetry.space_group_name_H-M   'P 1'
#
loop_
_entity.id
_entity.type
_entity.pdbx_description
1 polymer ?
#
loop_
_entity_poly.entity_id
_entity_poly.type
_entity_poly.pdbx_seq_one_letter_code
_entity_poly.pdbx_strand_id
1 'polypeptide(L)'
;MEDNEIYDLKYVLAEFIYPRLKVFKAKIDNKQIISIPDFDIYSDLEGRKMNTQQLCDFWAEKIAEMIFSFEYCLYPERFSKMNEEEAKEKYQYGLIIFAKYFNDLWI
;
A
#
# COMPACT_ATOMS: atom_id res chain seq x y z
N MET A 1 -1.64 5.43 24.38
CA MET A 1 -1.46 6.59 23.53
C MET A 1 -1.12 7.76 24.43
N GLU A 2 0.12 8.23 24.37
CA GLU A 2 0.48 9.50 25.02
C GLU A 2 -0.10 10.64 24.17
N ASP A 3 -0.64 11.69 24.79
CA ASP A 3 -1.35 12.80 24.11
C ASP A 3 -0.53 13.49 23.00
N ASN A 4 0.79 13.28 22.97
CA ASN A 4 1.71 13.80 21.95
C ASN A 4 1.66 13.02 20.62
N GLU A 5 1.23 11.76 20.60
CA GLU A 5 1.16 10.93 19.37
C GLU A 5 0.08 11.41 18.39
N ILE A 6 -0.97 12.09 18.89
CA ILE A 6 -2.03 12.69 18.05
C ILE A 6 -1.46 13.79 17.13
N TYR A 7 -0.36 14.43 17.53
CA TYR A 7 0.31 15.44 16.70
C TYR A 7 1.26 14.84 15.66
N ASP A 8 1.60 13.55 15.76
CA ASP A 8 2.32 12.86 14.70
C ASP A 8 1.33 12.39 13.63
N LEU A 9 1.03 13.32 12.72
CA LEU A 9 0.15 13.06 11.60
C LEU A 9 0.57 11.83 10.78
N LYS A 10 1.88 11.53 10.68
CA LYS A 10 2.36 10.36 9.93
C LYS A 10 1.96 9.08 10.64
N TYR A 11 2.17 9.03 11.96
CA TYR A 11 1.79 7.90 12.78
C TYR A 11 0.27 7.66 12.74
N VAL A 12 -0.52 8.71 12.98
CA VAL A 12 -2.00 8.63 12.96
C VAL A 12 -2.52 8.16 11.61
N LEU A 13 -1.98 8.69 10.50
CA LEU A 13 -2.34 8.23 9.17
C LEU A 13 -1.93 6.78 8.94
N ALA A 14 -0.74 6.37 9.41
CA ALA A 14 -0.27 5.01 9.27
C ALA A 14 -1.14 4.01 10.04
N GLU A 15 -1.53 4.32 11.28
CA GLU A 15 -2.45 3.49 12.07
C GLU A 15 -3.79 3.29 11.38
N PHE A 16 -4.29 4.33 10.70
CA PHE A 16 -5.52 4.24 9.94
C PHE A 16 -5.34 3.44 8.64
N ILE A 17 -4.31 3.74 7.84
CA ILE A 17 -4.16 3.22 6.48
C ILE A 17 -3.65 1.78 6.49
N TYR A 18 -2.67 1.45 7.34
CA TYR A 18 -2.00 0.15 7.38
C TYR A 18 -2.97 -1.06 7.45
N PRO A 19 -3.91 -1.15 8.40
CA PRO A 19 -4.80 -2.31 8.48
C PRO A 19 -5.72 -2.43 7.26
N ARG A 20 -6.09 -1.32 6.62
CA ARG A 20 -6.95 -1.31 5.43
C ARG A 20 -6.21 -1.87 4.22
N LEU A 21 -4.96 -1.47 4.02
CA LEU A 21 -4.11 -2.03 2.97
C LEU A 21 -3.86 -3.54 3.16
N LYS A 22 -3.68 -4.00 4.41
CA LYS A 22 -3.54 -5.43 4.72
C LYS A 22 -4.79 -6.23 4.36
N VAL A 23 -5.98 -5.72 4.70
CA VAL A 23 -7.25 -6.34 4.32
C VAL A 23 -7.40 -6.36 2.80
N PHE A 24 -7.04 -5.26 2.12
CA PHE A 24 -7.14 -5.16 0.68
C PHE A 24 -6.22 -6.15 -0.03
N LYS A 25 -4.95 -6.24 0.41
CA LYS A 25 -4.00 -7.24 -0.08
C LYS A 25 -4.51 -8.67 0.12
N ALA A 26 -5.06 -8.99 1.29
CA ALA A 26 -5.61 -10.32 1.55
C ALA A 26 -6.76 -10.68 0.60
N LYS A 27 -7.61 -9.73 0.21
CA LYS A 27 -8.67 -9.96 -0.78
C LYS A 27 -8.12 -10.26 -2.17
N ILE A 28 -7.10 -9.51 -2.60
CA ILE A 28 -6.41 -9.73 -3.89
C ILE A 28 -5.73 -11.09 -3.92
N ASP A 29 -4.97 -11.43 -2.87
CA ASP A 29 -4.27 -12.71 -2.76
C ASP A 29 -5.28 -13.89 -2.79
N ASN A 30 -6.48 -13.70 -2.25
CA ASN A 30 -7.58 -14.68 -2.29
C ASN A 30 -8.46 -14.61 -3.56
N LYS A 31 -8.08 -13.82 -4.57
CA LYS A 31 -8.82 -13.64 -5.85
C LYS A 31 -10.26 -13.14 -5.66
N GLN A 32 -10.53 -12.42 -4.57
CA GLN A 32 -11.83 -11.81 -4.30
C GLN A 32 -11.90 -10.44 -4.99
N ILE A 33 -12.22 -10.48 -6.29
CA ILE A 33 -12.17 -9.33 -7.23
C ILE A 33 -13.25 -8.26 -6.97
N ILE A 34 -14.26 -8.57 -6.15
CA ILE A 34 -15.49 -7.77 -5.92
C ILE A 34 -15.21 -6.40 -5.27
N SER A 35 -13.98 -6.16 -4.81
CA SER A 35 -13.55 -4.86 -4.27
C SER A 35 -12.17 -4.46 -4.77
N ILE A 36 -11.80 -4.88 -5.98
CA ILE A 36 -10.77 -4.14 -6.69
C ILE A 36 -11.44 -2.81 -7.06
N PRO A 37 -10.84 -1.66 -6.72
CA PRO A 37 -11.29 -0.33 -7.11
C PRO A 37 -11.71 -0.34 -8.58
N ASP A 38 -12.73 0.44 -8.91
CA ASP A 38 -13.30 0.47 -10.26
C ASP A 38 -12.28 1.07 -11.23
N PHE A 39 -11.32 0.26 -11.64
CA PHE A 39 -10.44 0.52 -12.75
C PHE A 39 -11.31 0.32 -13.98
N ASP A 40 -12.12 1.34 -14.29
CA ASP A 40 -12.98 1.41 -15.47
C ASP A 40 -12.16 1.37 -16.79
N ILE A 41 -10.86 1.06 -16.70
CA ILE A 41 -9.98 0.84 -17.81
C ILE A 41 -9.11 -0.36 -17.45
N TYR A 42 -9.45 -1.51 -18.02
CA TYR A 42 -8.56 -2.66 -18.20
C TYR A 42 -7.33 -2.23 -19.00
N SER A 43 -6.45 -1.46 -18.40
CA SER A 43 -5.22 -1.00 -18.99
C SER A 43 -4.18 -0.79 -17.91
N ASP A 44 -2.96 -1.26 -18.16
CA ASP A 44 -1.81 -0.58 -17.56
C ASP A 44 -1.83 0.92 -17.92
N LEU A 45 -0.93 1.71 -17.34
CA LEU A 45 -0.76 3.13 -17.67
C LEU A 45 -0.50 3.38 -19.18
N GLU A 46 -0.34 2.34 -20.00
CA GLU A 46 -0.11 2.37 -21.46
C GLU A 46 -1.33 1.90 -22.29
N GLY A 47 -2.50 1.64 -21.69
CA GLY A 47 -3.68 1.23 -22.45
C GLY A 47 -3.80 -0.27 -22.74
N ARG A 48 -2.92 -1.14 -22.21
CA ARG A 48 -2.93 -2.57 -22.52
C ARG A 48 -3.88 -3.36 -21.62
N LYS A 49 -4.86 -4.02 -22.25
CA LYS A 49 -5.75 -4.98 -21.59
C LYS A 49 -4.97 -6.04 -20.81
N MET A 50 -4.97 -5.88 -19.49
CA MET A 50 -4.56 -6.91 -18.55
C MET A 50 -5.70 -7.89 -18.34
N ASN A 51 -5.37 -9.18 -18.28
CA ASN A 51 -6.31 -10.17 -17.77
C ASN A 51 -6.42 -10.05 -16.23
N THR A 52 -7.44 -10.68 -15.66
CA THR A 52 -7.71 -10.64 -14.21
C THR A 52 -6.50 -11.03 -13.36
N GLN A 53 -5.72 -12.04 -13.78
CA GLN A 53 -4.56 -12.49 -13.01
C GLN A 53 -3.45 -11.44 -13.02
N GLN A 54 -3.16 -10.85 -14.18
CA GLN A 54 -2.18 -9.76 -14.31
C GLN A 54 -2.56 -8.54 -13.48
N LEU A 55 -3.85 -8.22 -13.42
CA LEU A 55 -4.35 -7.12 -12.59
C LEU A 55 -4.18 -7.42 -11.10
N CYS A 56 -4.51 -8.64 -10.66
CA CYS A 56 -4.29 -9.08 -9.28
C CYS A 56 -2.80 -9.02 -8.91
N ASP A 57 -1.92 -9.52 -9.78
CA ASP A 57 -0.48 -9.54 -9.53
C ASP A 57 0.09 -8.11 -9.44
N PHE A 58 -0.34 -7.24 -10.36
CA PHE A 58 0.02 -5.82 -10.36
C PHE A 58 -0.38 -5.14 -9.04
N TRP A 59 -1.64 -5.28 -8.62
CA TRP A 59 -2.12 -4.67 -7.39
C TRP A 59 -1.52 -5.29 -6.14
N ALA A 60 -1.30 -6.60 -6.12
CA ALA A 60 -0.64 -7.29 -5.02
C ALA A 60 0.77 -6.72 -4.79
N GLU A 61 1.51 -6.44 -5.87
CA GLU A 61 2.82 -5.78 -5.81
C GLU A 61 2.69 -4.34 -5.28
N LYS A 62 1.83 -3.50 -5.88
CA LYS A 62 1.72 -2.09 -5.47
C LYS A 62 1.27 -1.92 -4.03
N ILE A 63 0.33 -2.74 -3.56
CA ILE A 63 -0.12 -2.69 -2.17
C ILE A 63 0.96 -3.20 -1.22
N ALA A 64 1.78 -4.17 -1.62
CA ALA A 64 2.91 -4.61 -0.80
C ALA A 64 3.92 -3.47 -0.57
N GLU A 65 4.23 -2.69 -1.62
CA GLU A 65 5.09 -1.49 -1.51
C GLU A 65 4.50 -0.44 -0.56
N MET A 66 3.20 -0.17 -0.67
CA MET A 66 2.51 0.75 0.25
C MET A 66 2.54 0.23 1.69
N ILE A 67 2.22 -1.06 1.89
CA ILE A 67 2.23 -1.73 3.20
C ILE A 67 3.59 -1.56 3.87
N PHE A 68 4.68 -1.75 3.15
CA PHE A 68 6.03 -1.59 3.70
C PHE A 68 6.20 -0.21 4.34
N SER A 69 5.76 0.86 3.66
CA SER A 69 5.94 2.23 4.13
C SER A 69 5.20 2.51 5.44
N PHE A 70 3.94 2.06 5.52
CA PHE A 70 3.14 2.24 6.72
C PHE A 70 3.55 1.29 7.85
N GLU A 71 4.01 0.07 7.53
CA GLU A 71 4.56 -0.85 8.52
C GLU A 71 5.86 -0.32 9.12
N TYR A 72 6.74 0.24 8.29
CA TYR A 72 7.99 0.85 8.72
C TYR A 72 7.75 2.07 9.63
N CYS A 73 6.70 2.84 9.34
CA CYS A 73 6.29 3.97 10.18
C CYS A 73 5.79 3.53 11.58
N LEU A 74 5.03 2.43 11.65
CA LEU A 74 4.41 1.95 12.90
C LEU A 74 5.32 1.04 13.71
N TYR A 75 6.13 0.23 13.03
CA TYR A 75 6.91 -0.86 13.61
C TYR A 75 8.34 -0.87 13.05
N PRO A 76 9.10 0.25 13.17
CA PRO A 76 10.46 0.34 12.62
C PRO A 76 11.41 -0.75 13.16
N GLU A 77 11.17 -1.26 14.37
CA GLU A 77 11.95 -2.33 15.00
C GLU A 77 11.92 -3.65 14.20
N ARG A 78 10.86 -3.91 13.44
CA ARG A 78 10.76 -5.09 12.56
C ARG A 78 11.77 -5.05 11.41
N PHE A 79 12.27 -3.86 11.10
CA PHE A 79 13.21 -3.60 10.01
C PHE A 79 14.63 -3.29 10.51
N SER A 80 14.92 -3.53 11.80
CA SER A 80 16.22 -3.29 12.42
C SER A 80 17.42 -3.99 11.76
N LYS A 81 17.18 -5.04 10.96
CA LYS A 81 18.21 -5.77 10.21
C LYS A 81 18.39 -5.27 8.77
N MET A 82 17.51 -4.41 8.30
CA MET A 82 17.59 -3.83 6.96
C MET A 82 18.66 -2.72 6.95
N ASN A 83 19.29 -2.52 5.80
CA ASN A 83 20.13 -1.36 5.61
C ASN A 83 19.29 -0.07 5.69
N GLU A 84 19.79 0.96 6.39
CA GLU A 84 19.03 2.20 6.61
C GLU A 84 18.68 2.93 5.31
N GLU A 85 19.61 2.98 4.36
CA GLU A 85 19.40 3.60 3.04
C GLU A 85 18.35 2.81 2.24
N GLU A 86 18.47 1.48 2.20
CA GLU A 86 17.48 0.61 1.55
C GLU A 86 16.08 0.79 2.17
N ALA A 87 15.99 0.82 3.50
CA ALA A 87 14.73 1.00 4.22
C ALA A 87 14.10 2.35 3.89
N LYS A 88 14.91 3.41 3.84
CA LYS A 88 14.47 4.76 3.49
C LYS A 88 13.99 4.85 2.05
N GLU A 89 14.69 4.24 1.10
CA GLU A 89 14.29 4.19 -0.31
C GLU A 89 12.95 3.47 -0.48
N LYS A 90 12.79 2.30 0.12
CA LYS A 90 11.53 1.53 0.07
C LYS A 90 10.38 2.28 0.72
N TYR A 91 10.62 2.92 1.87
CA TYR A 91 9.64 3.76 2.54
C TYR A 91 9.20 4.93 1.65
N GLN A 92 10.14 5.62 1.00
CA GLN A 92 9.79 6.73 0.11
C GLN A 92 9.04 6.25 -1.13
N TYR A 93 9.48 5.14 -1.74
CA TYR A 93 8.85 4.57 -2.91
C TYR A 93 7.40 4.14 -2.64
N GLY A 94 7.14 3.43 -1.55
CA GLY A 94 5.78 3.01 -1.23
C GLY A 94 4.84 4.18 -0.93
N LEU A 95 5.32 5.28 -0.34
CA LEU A 95 4.54 6.52 -0.20
C LEU A 95 4.22 7.19 -1.54
N ILE A 96 5.16 7.17 -2.49
CA ILE A 96 4.92 7.67 -3.86
C ILE A 96 3.84 6.83 -4.54
N ILE A 97 3.93 5.50 -4.42
CA ILE A 97 2.92 4.57 -4.96
C ILE A 97 1.56 4.81 -4.30
N PHE A 98 1.50 4.98 -2.98
CA PHE A 98 0.28 5.30 -2.26
C PHE A 98 -0.35 6.61 -2.75
N ALA A 99 0.43 7.68 -2.84
CA ALA A 99 -0.06 8.98 -3.32
C ALA A 99 -0.57 8.90 -4.77
N LYS A 100 0.13 8.15 -5.63
CA LYS A 100 -0.23 7.96 -7.04
C LYS A 100 -1.60 7.30 -7.20
N TYR A 101 -1.89 6.29 -6.39
CA TYR A 101 -3.11 5.48 -6.51
C TYR A 101 -4.15 5.80 -5.42
N PHE A 102 -3.99 6.89 -4.68
CA PHE A 102 -4.84 7.19 -3.52
C PHE A 102 -6.32 7.16 -3.88
N ASN A 103 -6.72 7.79 -4.98
CA ASN A 103 -8.13 7.81 -5.40
C ASN A 103 -8.64 6.43 -5.81
N ASP A 104 -7.74 5.57 -6.24
CA ASP A 104 -8.02 4.21 -6.66
C ASP A 104 -7.86 3.20 -5.52
N LEU A 105 -7.81 3.60 -4.24
CA LEU A 105 -7.72 2.65 -3.12
C LEU A 105 -9.05 2.52 -2.37
N TRP A 106 -10.06 3.27 -2.77
CA TRP A 106 -11.32 3.44 -2.05
C TRP A 106 -12.51 3.19 -2.99
N ILE A 107 -13.60 2.67 -2.43
CA ILE A 107 -14.89 2.42 -3.10
C ILE A 107 -15.94 3.27 -2.40
#